data_AF-A0A7K3Y708-F1
#
_entry.id   AF-A0A7K3Y708-F1
#
_cell.length_a   1.000
_cell.length_b   1.000
_cell.length_c   1.000
_cell.angle_alpha   90.00
_cell.angle_beta   90.00
_cell.angle_gamma   90.00
#
_symmetry.space_group_name_H-M   'P 1'
#
loop_
_entity.id
_entity.type
_entity.pdbx_description
1 polymer ?
#
loop_
_entity_poly.entity_id
_entity_poly.type
_entity_poly.pdbx_seq_one_letter_code
_entity_poly.pdbx_strand_id
1 'polypeptide(L)'
;MKNNLRLSRGRVSIILISMFAVFCVVPAWAGGVTVSRDIDPPSVPAGGEVLVTLSIDGMDAGGIVETIPEGFSFVETSFPADSYRISGQKLIFAVIGEGEITYRVRAETADSRVFTGTWNDAVNKEEGTIPPTGINGGSGAAPAGTDPGPTSAGSSSWAWVALTLAAAAIVVAGKKR
;
A
#
# COMPACT_ATOMS: atom_id res chain seq x y z
N MET A 1 -26.51 -30.76 45.26
CA MET A 1 -25.59 -29.60 45.36
C MET A 1 -26.15 -28.50 44.46
N LYS A 2 -26.83 -27.50 45.03
CA LYS A 2 -27.56 -26.47 44.25
C LYS A 2 -27.14 -25.11 44.79
N ASN A 3 -26.17 -24.50 44.10
CA ASN A 3 -25.55 -23.27 44.54
C ASN A 3 -26.46 -22.11 44.12
N ASN A 4 -27.34 -21.70 45.05
CA ASN A 4 -28.21 -20.54 44.84
C ASN A 4 -27.35 -19.27 44.98
N LEU A 5 -26.82 -18.77 43.87
CA LEU A 5 -26.11 -17.51 43.81
C LEU A 5 -27.09 -16.37 44.15
N ARG A 6 -27.19 -15.97 45.42
CA ARG A 6 -27.90 -14.75 45.82
C ARG A 6 -27.06 -13.53 45.43
N LEU A 7 -27.17 -13.13 44.17
CA LEU A 7 -26.67 -11.84 43.71
C LEU A 7 -27.55 -10.74 44.31
N SER A 8 -26.95 -9.85 45.12
CA SER A 8 -27.66 -8.67 45.62
C SER A 8 -27.99 -7.74 44.45
N ARG A 9 -29.10 -6.98 44.55
CA ARG A 9 -29.55 -6.06 43.48
C ARG A 9 -28.43 -5.10 43.03
N GLY A 10 -27.57 -4.66 43.96
CA GLY A 10 -26.39 -3.85 43.65
C GLY A 10 -25.29 -4.59 42.88
N ARG A 11 -25.06 -5.88 43.17
CA ARG A 11 -24.11 -6.71 42.42
C ARG A 11 -24.61 -7.00 41.00
N VAL A 12 -25.92 -7.18 40.81
CA VAL A 12 -26.51 -7.34 39.48
C VAL A 12 -26.34 -6.06 38.65
N SER A 13 -26.57 -4.88 39.24
CA SER A 13 -26.33 -3.60 38.54
C SER A 13 -24.87 -3.37 38.17
N ILE A 14 -23.92 -3.71 39.05
CA ILE A 14 -22.48 -3.57 38.75
C ILE A 14 -22.07 -4.49 37.60
N ILE A 15 -22.57 -5.73 37.57
CA ILE A 15 -22.29 -6.69 36.48
C ILE A 15 -22.91 -6.20 35.17
N LEU A 16 -24.13 -5.67 35.19
CA LEU A 16 -24.80 -5.16 34.00
C LEU A 16 -24.08 -3.92 33.42
N ILE A 17 -23.65 -2.99 34.28
CA ILE A 17 -22.88 -1.80 33.88
C ILE A 17 -21.51 -2.22 33.34
N SER A 18 -20.84 -3.18 33.98
CA SER A 18 -19.56 -3.72 33.49
C SER A 18 -19.71 -4.41 32.14
N MET A 19 -20.79 -5.16 31.92
CA MET A 19 -21.04 -5.84 30.64
C MET A 19 -21.37 -4.83 29.53
N PHE A 20 -22.13 -3.78 29.84
CA PHE A 20 -22.44 -2.71 28.91
C PHE A 20 -21.20 -1.88 28.55
N ALA A 21 -20.33 -1.59 29.53
CA ALA A 21 -19.06 -0.90 29.31
C ALA A 21 -18.08 -1.70 28.43
N VAL A 22 -18.08 -3.03 28.53
CA VAL A 22 -17.30 -3.91 27.64
C VAL A 22 -17.93 -3.97 26.23
N PHE A 23 -19.25 -3.81 26.12
CA PHE A 23 -19.97 -3.83 24.84
C PHE A 23 -19.88 -2.51 24.05
N CYS A 24 -19.40 -1.43 24.67
CA CYS A 24 -19.23 -0.12 24.00
C CYS A 24 -18.01 -0.03 23.07
N VAL A 25 -17.21 -1.09 22.92
CA VAL A 25 -16.14 -1.15 21.92
C VAL A 25 -16.68 -1.80 20.63
N VAL A 26 -17.74 -1.22 20.05
CA VAL A 26 -18.11 -1.55 18.67
C VAL A 26 -17.25 -0.66 17.77
N PRO A 27 -16.45 -1.21 16.84
CA PRO A 27 -15.87 -0.39 15.80
C PRO A 27 -17.05 0.22 15.01
N ALA A 28 -17.24 1.53 15.15
CA ALA A 28 -18.22 2.24 14.35
C ALA A 28 -17.77 2.09 12.89
N TRP A 29 -18.48 1.27 12.12
CA TRP A 29 -18.37 1.26 10.66
C TRP A 29 -19.11 2.51 10.17
N ALA A 30 -18.49 3.67 10.38
CA ALA A 30 -18.81 4.84 9.58
C ALA A 30 -18.44 4.50 8.14
N GLY A 31 -19.30 4.83 7.18
CA GLY A 31 -18.91 4.87 5.77
C GLY A 31 -17.85 5.95 5.62
N GLY A 32 -16.61 5.57 5.91
CA GLY A 32 -15.47 6.46 6.08
C GLY A 32 -14.32 6.02 5.19
N VAL A 33 -13.34 6.90 5.10
CA VAL A 33 -12.15 6.68 4.26
C VAL A 33 -11.46 5.38 4.67
N THR A 34 -11.18 4.55 3.67
CA THR A 34 -10.41 3.32 3.84
C THR A 34 -9.15 3.39 3.02
N VAL A 35 -8.01 3.16 3.67
CA VAL A 35 -6.71 3.04 2.99
C VAL A 35 -6.09 1.70 3.38
N SER A 36 -5.82 0.85 2.40
CA SER A 36 -5.19 -0.46 2.58
C SER A 36 -3.87 -0.55 1.82
N ARG A 37 -2.95 -1.38 2.32
CA ARG A 37 -1.63 -1.60 1.73
C ARG A 37 -1.45 -3.06 1.35
N ASP A 38 -1.01 -3.28 0.12
CA ASP A 38 -0.53 -4.56 -0.39
C ASP A 38 0.96 -4.47 -0.77
N ILE A 39 1.68 -5.59 -0.61
CA ILE A 39 3.13 -5.66 -0.82
C ILE A 39 3.46 -6.89 -1.66
N ASP A 40 4.10 -6.66 -2.80
CA ASP A 40 4.55 -7.71 -3.72
C ASP A 40 6.03 -7.51 -4.13
N PRO A 41 6.89 -8.52 -3.97
CA PRO A 41 6.66 -9.80 -3.29
C PRO A 41 6.60 -9.64 -1.75
N PRO A 42 5.94 -10.55 -1.01
CA PRO A 42 5.84 -10.51 0.46
C PRO A 42 7.15 -10.89 1.17
N SER A 43 8.18 -11.28 0.41
CA SER A 43 9.53 -11.55 0.91
C SER A 43 10.57 -11.07 -0.09
N VAL A 44 11.61 -10.39 0.41
CA VAL A 44 12.62 -9.76 -0.43
C VAL A 44 14.04 -9.97 0.13
N PRO A 45 15.00 -10.41 -0.70
CA PRO A 45 16.41 -10.47 -0.30
C PRO A 45 17.04 -9.06 -0.21
N ALA A 46 18.21 -8.96 0.43
CA ALA A 46 18.99 -7.72 0.39
C ALA A 46 19.30 -7.33 -1.07
N GLY A 47 19.16 -6.04 -1.38
CA GLY A 47 19.29 -5.47 -2.72
C GLY A 47 18.08 -5.64 -3.63
N GLY A 48 17.07 -6.44 -3.23
CA GLY A 48 15.84 -6.64 -4.00
C GLY A 48 14.87 -5.48 -3.88
N GLU A 49 13.99 -5.34 -4.88
CA GLU A 49 12.94 -4.32 -4.90
C GLU A 49 11.56 -4.91 -4.62
N VAL A 50 10.70 -4.06 -4.08
CA VAL A 50 9.34 -4.39 -3.66
C VAL A 50 8.41 -3.32 -4.19
N LEU A 51 7.30 -3.75 -4.77
CA LEU A 51 6.19 -2.88 -5.12
C LEU A 51 5.22 -2.81 -3.93
N VAL A 52 4.91 -1.58 -3.52
CA VAL A 52 3.88 -1.31 -2.52
C VAL A 52 2.72 -0.60 -3.21
N THR A 53 1.51 -1.13 -3.01
CA THR A 53 0.27 -0.59 -3.55
C THR A 53 -0.61 -0.13 -2.40
N LEU A 54 -1.00 1.13 -2.43
CA LEU A 54 -2.00 1.70 -1.53
C LEU A 54 -3.31 1.83 -2.30
N SER A 55 -4.37 1.18 -1.82
CA SER A 55 -5.72 1.37 -2.34
C SER A 55 -6.47 2.32 -1.42
N ILE A 56 -7.15 3.30 -2.02
CA ILE A 56 -7.80 4.42 -1.33
C ILE A 56 -9.27 4.40 -1.76
N ASP A 57 -10.16 4.38 -0.78
CA ASP A 57 -11.60 4.47 -0.99
C ASP A 57 -12.21 5.54 -0.09
N GLY A 58 -13.14 6.32 -0.64
CA GLY A 58 -13.88 7.36 0.06
C GLY A 58 -13.14 8.68 0.32
N MET A 59 -11.91 8.87 -0.19
CA MET A 59 -11.15 10.13 -0.02
C MET A 59 -11.24 11.01 -1.27
N ASP A 60 -11.90 12.17 -1.16
CA ASP A 60 -11.95 13.16 -2.25
C ASP A 60 -10.65 13.96 -2.37
N ALA A 61 -10.16 14.49 -1.25
CA ALA A 61 -8.89 15.19 -1.20
C ALA A 61 -8.26 15.10 0.20
N GLY A 62 -6.96 14.86 0.26
CA GLY A 62 -6.28 14.61 1.52
C GLY A 62 -4.78 14.38 1.39
N GLY A 63 -4.21 13.74 2.40
CA GLY A 63 -2.80 13.38 2.42
C GLY A 63 -2.60 11.99 3.00
N ILE A 64 -1.62 11.28 2.45
CA ILE A 64 -1.13 10.01 2.97
C ILE A 64 0.34 10.15 3.34
N VAL A 65 0.70 9.68 4.52
CA VAL A 65 2.09 9.64 5.00
C VAL A 65 2.45 8.18 5.27
N GLU A 66 3.24 7.61 4.37
CA GLU A 66 3.86 6.31 4.56
C GLU A 66 5.17 6.45 5.33
N THR A 67 5.38 5.55 6.28
CA THR A 67 6.65 5.38 6.98
C THR A 67 7.30 4.11 6.45
N ILE A 68 8.31 4.31 5.61
CA ILE A 68 9.17 3.24 5.11
C ILE A 68 10.04 2.77 6.28
N PRO A 69 10.12 1.48 6.60
CA PRO A 69 10.95 1.00 7.68
C PRO A 69 12.45 1.18 7.39
N GLU A 70 13.26 1.29 8.45
CA GLU A 70 14.71 1.27 8.29
C GLU A 70 15.19 -0.02 7.62
N GLY A 71 16.25 0.09 6.81
CA GLY A 71 16.70 -0.99 5.94
C GLY A 71 15.96 -1.05 4.60
N PHE A 72 15.10 -0.07 4.31
CA PHE A 72 14.51 0.15 2.99
C PHE A 72 14.77 1.58 2.50
N SER A 73 15.02 1.71 1.20
CA SER A 73 15.19 2.99 0.50
C SER A 73 14.12 3.16 -0.56
N PHE A 74 13.60 4.39 -0.72
CA PHE A 74 12.65 4.71 -1.79
C PHE A 74 13.35 4.70 -3.16
N VAL A 75 12.70 4.13 -4.18
CA VAL A 75 13.21 4.07 -5.55
C VAL A 75 12.41 5.00 -6.45
N GLU A 76 11.12 4.74 -6.62
CA GLU A 76 10.24 5.49 -7.52
C GLU A 76 8.77 5.36 -7.12
N THR A 77 7.91 6.17 -7.75
CA THR A 77 6.46 6.09 -7.61
C THR A 77 5.78 6.43 -8.95
N SER A 78 4.58 5.90 -9.17
CA SER A 78 3.72 6.29 -10.28
C SER A 78 3.13 7.70 -10.12
N PHE A 79 3.25 8.28 -8.93
CA PHE A 79 2.68 9.58 -8.62
C PHE A 79 3.47 10.75 -9.25
N PRO A 80 2.81 11.83 -9.71
CA PRO A 80 3.49 13.00 -10.26
C PRO A 80 4.47 13.62 -9.26
N ALA A 81 5.63 14.10 -9.75
CA ALA A 81 6.71 14.62 -8.91
C ALA A 81 6.29 15.77 -7.97
N ASP A 82 5.30 16.56 -8.36
CA ASP A 82 4.78 17.69 -7.57
C ASP A 82 3.73 17.25 -6.51
N SER A 83 3.27 16.00 -6.58
CA SER A 83 2.22 15.44 -5.72
C SER A 83 2.76 14.53 -4.61
N TYR A 84 4.08 14.42 -4.47
CA TYR A 84 4.70 13.69 -3.36
C TYR A 84 5.97 14.36 -2.82
N ARG A 85 6.34 14.03 -1.59
CA ARG A 85 7.57 14.49 -0.96
C ARG A 85 8.19 13.41 -0.09
N ILE A 86 9.51 13.32 -0.11
CA ILE A 86 10.30 12.42 0.74
C ILE A 86 10.99 13.23 1.84
N SER A 87 10.85 12.82 3.08
CA SER A 87 11.51 13.41 4.24
C SER A 87 12.01 12.30 5.18
N GLY A 88 13.29 11.91 5.03
CA GLY A 88 13.84 10.74 5.71
C GLY A 88 13.11 9.47 5.28
N GLN A 89 12.65 8.67 6.24
CA GLN A 89 11.81 7.49 6.01
C GLN A 89 10.33 7.79 5.71
N LYS A 90 9.93 9.07 5.66
CA LYS A 90 8.53 9.44 5.37
C LYS A 90 8.34 9.74 3.89
N LEU A 91 7.40 9.04 3.27
CA LEU A 91 6.91 9.29 1.93
C LEU A 91 5.50 9.89 2.03
N ILE A 92 5.37 11.14 1.60
CA ILE A 92 4.17 11.96 1.78
C ILE A 92 3.52 12.15 0.41
N PHE A 93 2.24 11.84 0.28
CA PHE A 93 1.45 12.02 -0.94
C PHE A 93 0.32 13.02 -0.69
N ALA A 94 0.09 13.90 -1.67
CA ALA A 94 -1.10 14.75 -1.73
C ALA A 94 -2.12 14.11 -2.66
N VAL A 95 -3.24 13.64 -2.11
CA VAL A 95 -4.27 12.89 -2.84
C VAL A 95 -5.41 13.82 -3.20
N ILE A 96 -5.82 13.83 -4.47
CA ILE A 96 -6.96 14.53 -5.06
C ILE A 96 -7.70 13.54 -5.97
N GLY A 97 -8.55 12.71 -5.36
CA GLY A 97 -9.42 11.75 -6.06
C GLY A 97 -8.73 10.51 -6.62
N GLU A 98 -7.44 10.28 -6.35
CA GLU A 98 -6.79 9.04 -6.74
C GLU A 98 -7.24 7.87 -5.86
N GLY A 99 -7.63 6.76 -6.49
CA GLY A 99 -8.01 5.53 -5.81
C GLY A 99 -6.86 4.55 -5.57
N GLU A 100 -5.69 4.81 -6.17
CA GLU A 100 -4.52 3.94 -6.05
C GLU A 100 -3.21 4.75 -6.13
N ILE A 101 -2.25 4.35 -5.30
CA ILE A 101 -0.87 4.85 -5.36
C ILE A 101 0.06 3.65 -5.36
N THR A 102 1.04 3.64 -6.27
CA THR A 102 2.09 2.63 -6.29
C THR A 102 3.47 3.24 -6.11
N TYR A 103 4.30 2.62 -5.29
CA TYR A 103 5.69 3.02 -5.11
C TYR A 103 6.61 1.82 -4.90
N ARG A 104 7.87 1.99 -5.28
CA ARG A 104 8.91 0.99 -5.15
C ARG A 104 9.89 1.36 -4.04
N VAL A 105 10.28 0.35 -3.30
CA VAL A 105 11.35 0.43 -2.30
C VAL A 105 12.34 -0.70 -2.52
N ARG A 106 13.60 -0.44 -2.18
CA ARG A 106 14.67 -1.41 -2.22
C ARG A 106 15.06 -1.81 -0.81
N ALA A 107 15.18 -3.11 -0.57
CA ALA A 107 15.69 -3.64 0.69
C ALA A 107 17.21 -3.50 0.73
N GLU A 108 17.74 -2.88 1.78
CA GLU A 108 19.18 -2.79 2.05
C GLU A 108 19.66 -3.98 2.90
N THR A 109 18.78 -4.56 3.72
CA THR A 109 19.03 -5.77 4.52
C THR A 109 17.97 -6.83 4.27
N ALA A 110 18.28 -8.09 4.55
CA ALA A 110 17.36 -9.21 4.42
C ALA A 110 16.57 -9.46 5.71
N ASP A 111 16.22 -8.41 6.45
CA ASP A 111 15.50 -8.53 7.71
C ASP A 111 14.01 -8.29 7.51
N SER A 112 13.17 -8.97 8.29
CA SER A 112 11.75 -8.64 8.33
C SER A 112 11.52 -7.25 8.92
N ARG A 113 10.61 -6.50 8.28
CA ARG A 113 10.25 -5.12 8.64
C ARG A 113 8.75 -4.90 8.49
N VAL A 114 8.27 -3.76 8.97
CA VAL A 114 6.84 -3.41 8.94
C VAL A 114 6.66 -2.01 8.38
N PHE A 115 5.82 -1.89 7.35
CA PHE A 115 5.35 -0.61 6.84
C PHE A 115 4.19 -0.12 7.70
N THR A 116 4.21 1.17 8.01
CA THR A 116 3.13 1.86 8.72
C THR A 116 2.81 3.15 8.00
N GLY A 117 1.64 3.71 8.26
CA GLY A 117 1.28 4.98 7.67
C GLY A 117 0.02 5.56 8.28
N THR A 118 -0.23 6.82 7.94
CA THR A 118 -1.41 7.57 8.36
C THR A 118 -2.02 8.27 7.16
N TRP A 119 -3.30 8.53 7.22
CA TRP A 119 -4.01 9.31 6.21
C TRP A 119 -4.83 10.40 6.90
N ASN A 120 -5.10 11.48 6.16
CA ASN A 120 -6.01 12.54 6.57
C ASN A 120 -6.85 12.96 5.36
N ASP A 121 -8.16 12.96 5.51
CA ASP A 121 -9.13 13.55 4.60
C ASP A 121 -9.31 15.04 4.93
N ALA A 122 -8.89 15.91 4.01
CA ALA A 122 -8.97 17.35 4.20
C ALA A 122 -10.40 17.89 4.05
N VAL A 123 -11.28 17.18 3.33
CA VAL A 123 -12.67 17.57 3.05
C VAL A 123 -13.55 17.22 4.24
N ASN A 124 -13.52 15.97 4.67
CA ASN A 124 -14.35 15.46 5.76
C ASN A 124 -13.71 15.68 7.14
N LYS A 125 -12.43 16.10 7.19
CA LYS A 125 -11.66 16.32 8.43
C LYS A 125 -11.55 15.06 9.27
N GLU A 126 -11.39 13.93 8.58
CA GLU A 126 -11.16 12.63 9.19
C GLU A 126 -9.68 12.28 9.07
N GLU A 127 -9.18 11.51 10.03
CA GLU A 127 -7.82 10.98 10.00
C GLU A 127 -7.81 9.54 10.47
N GLY A 128 -6.79 8.80 10.06
CA GLY A 128 -6.67 7.41 10.45
C GLY A 128 -5.28 6.84 10.19
N THR A 129 -5.15 5.57 10.58
CA THR A 129 -3.92 4.81 10.43
C THR A 129 -4.12 3.74 9.38
N ILE A 130 -3.13 3.57 8.51
CA ILE A 130 -3.10 2.48 7.54
C ILE A 130 -2.66 1.21 8.30
N PRO A 131 -3.39 0.08 8.20
CA PRO A 131 -3.03 -1.15 8.89
C PRO A 131 -1.56 -1.52 8.68
N PRO A 132 -0.79 -1.88 9.72
CA PRO A 132 0.61 -2.25 9.57
C PRO A 132 0.77 -3.48 8.66
N THR A 133 1.68 -3.42 7.69
CA THR A 133 1.94 -4.53 6.76
C THR A 133 3.37 -4.99 6.87
N GLY A 134 3.57 -6.26 7.22
CA GLY A 134 4.90 -6.85 7.34
C GLY A 134 5.46 -7.30 5.99
N ILE A 135 6.77 -7.13 5.83
CA ILE A 135 7.54 -7.76 4.76
C ILE A 135 8.58 -8.70 5.37
N ASN A 136 8.73 -9.89 4.79
CA ASN A 136 9.68 -10.88 5.28
C ASN A 136 11.06 -10.71 4.63
N GLY A 137 12.10 -10.83 5.45
CA GLY A 137 13.46 -10.99 4.95
C GLY A 137 13.60 -12.25 4.10
N GLY A 138 14.05 -12.09 2.85
CA GLY A 138 14.25 -13.20 1.92
C GLY A 138 15.62 -13.85 2.08
N SER A 139 15.66 -15.18 2.07
CA SER A 139 16.90 -15.93 1.92
C SER A 139 17.26 -16.01 0.44
N GLY A 140 18.04 -15.05 -0.04
CA GLY A 140 18.50 -15.02 -1.43
C GLY A 140 19.67 -14.06 -1.59
N ALA A 141 20.74 -14.50 -2.23
CA ALA A 141 21.80 -13.60 -2.66
C ALA A 141 21.19 -12.62 -3.67
N ALA A 142 21.43 -11.32 -3.48
CA ALA A 142 21.29 -10.35 -4.55
C ALA A 142 21.92 -10.95 -5.82
N PRO A 143 21.31 -10.83 -7.02
CA PRO A 143 22.04 -11.15 -8.24
C PRO A 143 23.33 -10.33 -8.19
N ALA A 144 24.47 -11.01 -8.05
CA ALA A 144 25.76 -10.38 -7.97
C ALA A 144 25.88 -9.52 -9.23
N GLY A 145 26.00 -8.21 -9.02
CA GLY A 145 26.41 -7.30 -10.07
C GLY A 145 27.68 -7.87 -10.67
N THR A 146 27.56 -8.45 -11.86
CA THR A 146 28.72 -8.80 -12.65
C THR A 146 29.35 -7.48 -13.02
N ASP A 147 30.53 -7.21 -12.46
CA ASP A 147 31.39 -6.10 -12.88
C ASP A 147 31.40 -6.04 -14.42
N PRO A 148 30.92 -4.94 -15.05
CA PRO A 148 31.29 -4.70 -16.42
C PRO A 148 32.72 -4.17 -16.40
N GLY A 149 33.67 -5.05 -16.71
CA GLY A 149 34.90 -4.63 -17.36
C GLY A 149 34.58 -3.72 -18.55
N PRO A 150 35.48 -2.80 -18.93
CA PRO A 150 35.11 -1.70 -19.79
C PRO A 150 34.70 -2.19 -21.19
N THR A 151 33.51 -1.74 -21.60
CA THR A 151 33.07 -1.44 -22.98
C THR A 151 32.83 -2.59 -23.97
N SER A 152 31.56 -2.83 -24.28
CA SER A 152 31.06 -2.74 -25.66
C SER A 152 29.53 -2.57 -25.70
N ALA A 153 29.09 -1.62 -26.52
CA ALA A 153 27.70 -1.26 -26.76
C ALA A 153 26.89 -2.42 -27.38
N GLY A 154 25.64 -2.60 -26.94
CA GLY A 154 24.72 -3.54 -27.58
C GLY A 154 23.39 -3.75 -26.84
N SER A 155 22.40 -2.94 -27.21
CA SER A 155 20.94 -3.14 -27.08
C SER A 155 20.32 -3.41 -25.71
N SER A 156 19.64 -2.38 -25.19
CA SER A 156 18.63 -2.42 -24.14
C SER A 156 17.39 -3.20 -24.59
N SER A 157 17.05 -4.26 -23.85
CA SER A 157 16.03 -5.26 -24.20
C SER A 157 14.66 -5.03 -23.54
N TRP A 158 14.19 -3.79 -23.39
CA TRP A 158 12.81 -3.54 -22.93
C TRP A 158 12.15 -2.27 -23.48
N ALA A 159 12.76 -1.61 -24.46
CA ALA A 159 12.12 -0.54 -25.22
C ALA A 159 11.10 -1.08 -26.25
N TRP A 160 10.06 -1.80 -25.82
CA TRP A 160 8.91 -2.15 -26.68
C TRP A 160 7.61 -2.29 -25.88
N VAL A 161 7.00 -1.16 -25.51
CA VAL A 161 5.54 -1.03 -25.58
C VAL A 161 5.20 0.31 -26.22
N ALA A 162 5.51 0.40 -27.51
CA ALA A 162 4.79 1.27 -28.42
C ALA A 162 4.30 0.37 -29.56
N LEU A 163 3.06 -0.12 -29.46
CA LEU A 163 2.38 -0.68 -30.62
C LEU A 163 1.34 0.32 -31.11
N THR A 164 1.65 0.79 -32.30
CA THR A 164 1.01 1.79 -33.13
C THR A 164 -0.26 1.27 -33.80
N LEU A 165 -1.15 2.23 -34.11
CA LEU A 165 -2.22 2.13 -35.10
C LEU A 165 -1.71 1.48 -36.40
N ALA A 166 -2.41 0.48 -36.90
CA ALA A 166 -2.29 0.03 -38.29
C ALA A 166 -3.67 0.10 -38.96
N ALA A 167 -3.85 1.13 -39.79
CA ALA A 167 -4.91 1.19 -40.79
C ALA A 167 -4.51 0.31 -41.99
N ALA A 168 -5.42 -0.54 -42.44
CA ALA A 168 -5.33 -1.17 -43.76
C ALA A 168 -6.70 -1.12 -44.44
N ALA A 169 -6.82 -0.22 -45.41
CA ALA A 169 -7.89 -0.22 -46.38
C ALA A 169 -7.72 -1.42 -47.32
N ILE A 170 -8.77 -2.24 -47.48
CA ILE A 170 -8.88 -3.15 -48.62
C ILE A 170 -9.97 -2.58 -49.53
N VAL A 171 -9.56 -2.25 -50.75
CA VAL A 171 -10.40 -1.76 -51.84
C VAL A 171 -10.29 -2.76 -53.01
N VAL A 172 -11.46 -3.01 -53.63
CA VAL A 172 -11.76 -3.69 -54.91
C VAL A 172 -12.07 -5.19 -54.88
N ALA A 173 -13.34 -5.55 -55.09
CA ALA A 173 -13.83 -6.07 -56.38
C ALA A 173 -15.34 -6.37 -56.31
N GLY A 174 -16.10 -5.95 -57.32
CA GLY A 174 -17.56 -5.87 -57.26
C GLY A 174 -18.33 -7.14 -57.59
N LYS A 175 -19.65 -7.06 -57.40
CA LYS A 175 -20.61 -7.79 -58.22
C LYS A 175 -21.94 -7.03 -58.27
N LYS A 176 -22.20 -6.45 -59.44
CA LYS A 176 -23.52 -6.02 -59.88
C LYS A 176 -24.24 -7.25 -60.43
N ARG A 177 -25.40 -7.59 -59.89
CA ARG A 177 -26.56 -8.12 -60.63
C ARG A 177 -27.81 -7.92 -59.78
#